data_AF-A0A9X1Z000-F1
#
_entry.id   AF-A0A9X1Z000-F1
#
_cell.length_a   1.000
_cell.length_b   1.000
_cell.length_c   1.000
_cell.angle_alpha   90.00
_cell.angle_beta   90.00
_cell.angle_gamma   90.00
#
_symmetry.space_group_name_H-M   'P 1'
#
loop_
_entity.id
_entity.type
_entity.pdbx_description
1 polymer ?
#
loop_
_entity_poly.entity_id
_entity_poly.type
_entity_poly.pdbx_seq_one_letter_code
_entity_poly.pdbx_strand_id
1 'polypeptide(L)'
;MRALRSGKVPALNWSFDMQWNRLVERTVWALWLLIFGGAALWVFVGSIGYFTKTGWLPKDVAAWVQAVGAIASIWAAFLIGNRQIREQNRIRREEQRARLLAFYSVVRNAAQNSLAFESLLTSDNSLAAVQENWQLMFSQMFKVSQRALSQLPSHELGNYDLVESFHSIAGSIDTLVAAVDSSLFSTAFQQQEFIFLRQNALIHCRVCRLGWERFEQACREQN
;
A
#
# COMPACT_ATOMS: atom_id res chain seq x y z
N MET A 1 -55.18 2.70 4.92
CA MET A 1 -54.41 2.04 3.83
C MET A 1 -52.96 2.48 3.97
N ARG A 2 -52.10 1.86 4.79
CA ARG A 2 -51.40 0.56 4.66
C ARG A 2 -50.62 0.40 3.34
N ALA A 3 -49.34 0.76 3.36
CA ALA A 3 -48.30 0.17 2.52
C ALA A 3 -46.98 0.16 3.30
N LEU A 4 -46.32 -1.01 3.28
CA LEU A 4 -45.34 -1.48 4.25
C LEU A 4 -43.92 -0.99 3.96
N ARG A 5 -43.20 -0.63 5.03
CA ARG A 5 -41.74 -0.45 5.04
C ARG A 5 -41.06 -1.78 4.72
N SER A 6 -40.36 -1.83 3.59
CA SER A 6 -39.37 -2.86 3.28
C SER A 6 -38.09 -2.55 4.07
N GLY A 7 -37.85 -3.33 5.13
CA GLY A 7 -36.58 -3.33 5.86
C GLY A 7 -35.52 -4.09 5.06
N LYS A 8 -34.49 -3.38 4.58
CA LYS A 8 -33.26 -4.00 4.10
C LYS A 8 -32.51 -4.59 5.29
N VAL A 9 -32.38 -5.91 5.31
CA VAL A 9 -31.55 -6.65 6.26
C VAL A 9 -30.07 -6.32 5.96
N PRO A 10 -29.23 -5.98 6.95
CA PRO A 10 -27.84 -5.60 6.72
C PRO A 10 -26.99 -6.80 6.29
N ALA A 11 -26.23 -6.62 5.20
CA ALA A 11 -25.30 -7.58 4.62
C ALA A 11 -23.99 -7.72 5.42
N LEU A 12 -24.09 -7.89 6.75
CA LEU A 12 -22.94 -7.90 7.67
C LEU A 12 -22.58 -9.31 8.20
N ASN A 13 -23.19 -10.38 7.68
CA ASN A 13 -22.96 -11.75 8.19
C ASN A 13 -22.14 -12.66 7.24
N TRP A 14 -22.04 -12.31 5.95
CA TRP A 14 -21.50 -13.23 4.94
C TRP A 14 -19.98 -13.43 5.02
N SER A 15 -19.21 -12.45 5.52
CA SER A 15 -17.75 -12.60 5.61
C SER A 15 -17.30 -13.49 6.77
N PHE A 16 -18.08 -13.53 7.86
CA PHE A 16 -17.75 -14.32 9.05
C PHE A 16 -18.03 -15.81 8.80
N ASP A 17 -19.19 -16.13 8.24
CA ASP A 17 -19.59 -17.52 7.94
C ASP A 17 -18.63 -18.21 6.95
N MET A 18 -18.09 -17.47 5.98
CA MET A 18 -17.17 -18.02 4.97
C MET A 18 -15.74 -18.25 5.51
N GLN A 19 -15.33 -17.57 6.57
CA GLN A 19 -14.07 -17.84 7.27
C GLN A 19 -14.22 -19.02 8.24
N TRP A 20 -15.36 -19.10 8.94
CA TRP A 20 -15.65 -20.17 9.89
C TRP A 20 -15.65 -21.56 9.23
N ASN A 21 -16.35 -21.71 8.10
CA ASN A 21 -16.42 -22.99 7.39
C ASN A 21 -15.05 -23.47 6.90
N ARG A 22 -14.17 -22.55 6.45
CA ARG A 22 -12.81 -22.88 6.03
C ARG A 22 -11.91 -23.32 7.19
N LEU A 23 -12.13 -22.78 8.39
CA LEU A 23 -11.39 -23.20 9.59
C LEU A 23 -11.86 -24.58 10.06
N VAL A 24 -13.18 -24.81 10.11
CA VAL A 24 -13.77 -26.10 10.52
C VAL A 24 -13.36 -27.22 9.56
N GLU A 25 -13.38 -26.98 8.25
CA GLU A 25 -12.97 -27.99 7.27
C GLU A 25 -11.51 -28.40 7.46
N ARG A 26 -10.61 -27.44 7.70
CA ARG A 26 -9.17 -27.72 7.94
C ARG A 26 -8.94 -28.50 9.22
N THR A 27 -9.65 -28.19 10.31
CA THR A 27 -9.49 -28.91 11.58
C THR A 27 -10.04 -30.32 11.50
N VAL A 28 -11.19 -30.53 10.82
CA VAL A 28 -11.77 -31.87 10.61
C VAL A 28 -10.85 -32.75 9.78
N TRP A 29 -10.28 -32.23 8.68
CA TRP A 29 -9.28 -32.97 7.90
C TRP A 29 -8.03 -33.32 8.69
N ALA A 30 -7.53 -32.39 9.52
CA ALA A 30 -6.38 -32.65 10.40
C ALA A 30 -6.69 -33.74 11.44
N LEU A 31 -7.91 -33.75 11.99
CA LEU A 31 -8.35 -34.74 12.98
C LEU A 31 -8.45 -36.15 12.36
N TRP A 32 -8.99 -36.24 11.13
CA TRP A 32 -9.00 -37.48 10.37
C TRP A 32 -7.60 -37.98 10.03
N LEU A 33 -6.70 -37.08 9.60
CA LEU A 33 -5.30 -37.41 9.35
C LEU A 33 -4.59 -37.91 10.61
N LEU A 34 -4.89 -37.35 11.77
CA LEU A 34 -4.30 -37.77 13.04
C LEU A 34 -4.79 -39.15 13.47
N ILE A 35 -6.10 -39.42 13.36
CA ILE A 35 -6.68 -40.72 13.71
C ILE A 35 -6.15 -41.82 12.78
N PHE A 36 -6.26 -41.63 11.46
CA PHE A 36 -5.82 -42.63 10.50
C PHE A 36 -4.30 -42.74 10.42
N GLY A 37 -3.59 -41.62 10.44
CA GLY A 37 -2.13 -41.59 10.43
C GLY A 37 -1.55 -42.22 11.69
N GLY A 38 -2.14 -41.95 12.86
CA GLY A 38 -1.75 -42.58 14.13
C GLY A 38 -1.97 -44.09 14.11
N ALA A 39 -3.14 -44.56 13.68
CA ALA A 39 -3.44 -45.99 13.58
C ALA A 39 -2.52 -46.71 12.58
N ALA A 40 -2.31 -46.12 11.40
CA ALA A 40 -1.41 -46.67 10.38
C ALA A 40 0.05 -46.73 10.88
N LEU A 41 0.53 -45.67 11.53
CA LEU A 41 1.86 -45.65 12.15
C LEU A 41 2.00 -46.74 13.21
N TRP A 42 0.99 -46.93 14.04
CA TRP A 42 1.01 -47.94 15.11
C TRP A 42 1.06 -49.37 14.55
N VAL A 43 0.26 -49.68 13.53
CA VAL A 43 0.29 -50.96 12.83
C VAL A 43 1.65 -51.19 12.17
N PHE A 44 2.23 -50.15 11.57
CA PHE A 44 3.53 -50.23 10.91
C PHE A 44 4.66 -50.50 11.91
N VAL A 45 4.73 -49.76 13.02
CA VAL A 45 5.71 -49.95 14.09
C VAL A 45 5.53 -51.31 14.78
N GLY A 46 4.30 -51.70 15.08
CA GLY A 46 3.97 -52.99 15.69
C GLY A 46 4.34 -54.18 14.80
N SER A 47 4.11 -54.06 13.49
CA SER A 47 4.51 -55.08 12.52
C SER A 47 6.02 -55.23 12.45
N ILE A 48 6.78 -54.13 12.39
CA ILE A 48 8.25 -54.18 12.40
C ILE A 48 8.78 -54.81 13.69
N GLY A 49 8.21 -54.45 14.85
CA GLY A 49 8.56 -55.05 16.14
C GLY A 49 8.27 -56.56 16.21
N TYR A 50 7.16 -57.00 15.62
CA TYR A 50 6.81 -58.41 15.53
C TYR A 50 7.81 -59.18 14.64
N PHE A 51 8.08 -58.67 13.43
CA PHE A 51 8.96 -59.33 12.46
C PHE A 51 10.44 -59.35 12.86
N THR A 52 10.90 -58.34 13.60
CA THR A 52 12.25 -58.33 14.20
C THR A 52 12.38 -59.35 15.32
N LYS A 53 11.34 -59.56 16.13
CA LYS A 53 11.33 -60.58 17.18
C LYS A 53 11.31 -62.01 16.62
N THR A 54 10.66 -62.24 15.49
CA THR A 54 10.65 -63.54 14.79
C THR A 54 11.91 -63.82 13.95
N GLY A 55 12.90 -62.91 13.96
CA GLY A 55 14.20 -63.11 13.29
C GLY A 55 14.16 -63.02 11.76
N TRP A 56 13.05 -62.54 11.20
CA TRP A 56 12.82 -62.50 9.74
C TRP A 56 13.43 -61.26 9.08
N LEU A 57 13.69 -60.19 9.85
CA LEU A 57 14.31 -58.96 9.39
C LEU A 57 15.71 -58.77 10.01
N PRO A 58 16.73 -58.39 9.22
CA PRO A 58 18.03 -57.96 9.75
C PRO A 58 17.86 -56.78 10.72
N LYS A 59 18.65 -56.75 11.79
CA LYS A 59 18.62 -55.67 12.80
C LYS A 59 18.90 -54.27 12.19
N ASP A 60 19.55 -54.23 11.03
CA ASP A 60 19.95 -52.98 10.35
C ASP A 60 18.82 -52.28 9.59
N VAL A 61 17.67 -52.93 9.41
CA VAL A 61 16.52 -52.35 8.68
C VAL A 61 15.98 -51.10 9.39
N ALA A 62 16.00 -51.09 10.73
CA ALA A 62 15.55 -49.93 11.51
C ALA A 62 16.45 -48.70 11.27
N ALA A 63 17.77 -48.89 11.19
CA ALA A 63 18.73 -47.82 10.94
C ALA A 63 18.57 -47.22 9.53
N TRP A 64 18.27 -48.07 8.54
CA TRP A 64 18.05 -47.61 7.16
C TRP A 64 16.77 -46.80 7.01
N VAL A 65 15.65 -47.26 7.61
CA VAL A 65 14.37 -46.52 7.59
C VAL A 65 14.51 -45.16 8.28
N GLN A 66 15.26 -45.09 9.39
CA GLN A 66 15.54 -43.84 10.08
C GLN A 66 16.35 -42.87 9.21
N ALA A 67 17.37 -43.36 8.50
CA ALA A 67 18.19 -42.54 7.61
C ALA A 67 17.36 -41.98 6.43
N VAL A 68 16.52 -42.81 5.81
CA VAL A 68 15.63 -42.38 4.73
C VAL A 68 14.59 -41.35 5.22
N GLY A 69 14.00 -41.57 6.40
CA GLY A 69 13.06 -40.63 7.01
C GLY A 69 13.67 -39.27 7.35
N ALA A 70 14.92 -39.25 7.83
CA ALA A 70 15.66 -38.02 8.08
C ALA A 70 15.92 -37.24 6.78
N ILE A 71 16.34 -37.92 5.71
CA ILE A 71 16.54 -37.30 4.39
C ILE A 71 15.22 -36.74 3.85
N ALA A 72 14.14 -37.53 3.88
CA ALA A 72 12.82 -37.10 3.42
C ALA A 72 12.31 -35.86 4.17
N SER A 73 12.55 -35.79 5.48
CA SER A 73 12.17 -34.64 6.31
C SER A 73 12.95 -33.38 5.94
N ILE A 74 14.25 -33.49 5.69
CA ILE A 74 15.10 -32.38 5.22
C ILE A 74 14.58 -31.87 3.86
N TRP A 75 14.28 -32.78 2.92
CA TRP A 75 13.71 -32.42 1.61
C TRP A 75 12.36 -31.72 1.72
N ALA A 76 11.47 -32.22 2.58
CA ALA A 76 10.17 -31.59 2.83
C ALA A 76 10.33 -30.18 3.42
N ALA A 77 11.24 -30.00 4.38
CA ALA A 77 11.55 -28.70 4.96
C ALA A 77 12.10 -27.71 3.92
N PHE A 78 13.02 -28.14 3.06
CA PHE A 78 13.53 -27.31 1.96
C PHE A 78 12.45 -26.93 0.95
N LEU A 79 11.57 -27.86 0.57
CA LEU A 79 10.50 -27.59 -0.39
C LEU A 79 9.48 -26.57 0.16
N ILE A 80 9.09 -26.73 1.43
CA ILE A 80 8.16 -25.82 2.11
C ILE A 80 8.83 -24.45 2.29
N GLY A 81 10.07 -24.42 2.77
CA GLY A 81 10.84 -23.18 2.96
C GLY A 81 11.00 -22.39 1.67
N ASN A 82 11.37 -23.06 0.57
CA ASN A 82 11.50 -22.41 -0.73
C ASN A 82 10.17 -21.84 -1.26
N ARG A 83 9.05 -22.52 -1.02
CA ARG A 83 7.72 -21.99 -1.37
C ARG A 83 7.35 -20.78 -0.53
N GLN A 84 7.61 -20.83 0.78
CA GLN A 84 7.34 -19.71 1.69
C GLN A 84 8.16 -18.47 1.34
N ILE A 85 9.46 -18.64 1.04
CA ILE A 85 10.34 -17.52 0.64
C ILE A 85 9.85 -16.87 -0.66
N ARG A 86 9.46 -17.67 -1.65
CA ARG A 86 8.92 -17.14 -2.92
C ARG A 86 7.64 -16.35 -2.70
N GLU A 87 6.74 -16.86 -1.87
CA GLU A 87 5.48 -16.20 -1.56
C GLU A 87 5.69 -14.91 -0.78
N GLN A 88 6.55 -14.92 0.25
CA GLN A 88 6.90 -13.71 1.00
C GLN A 88 7.55 -12.66 0.10
N ASN A 89 8.44 -13.06 -0.81
CA ASN A 89 9.04 -12.14 -1.78
C ASN A 89 8.00 -11.56 -2.74
N ARG A 90 7.00 -12.34 -3.14
CA ARG A 90 5.89 -11.87 -3.98
C ARG A 90 5.06 -10.82 -3.24
N ILE A 91 4.60 -11.14 -2.04
CA ILE A 91 3.82 -10.23 -1.19
C ILE A 91 4.59 -8.92 -0.97
N ARG A 92 5.87 -9.01 -0.63
CA ARG A 92 6.72 -7.83 -0.42
C ARG A 92 6.83 -6.94 -1.67
N ARG A 93 6.93 -7.54 -2.87
CA ARG A 93 6.96 -6.80 -4.14
C ARG A 93 5.61 -6.14 -4.45
N GLU A 94 4.51 -6.84 -4.16
CA GLU A 94 3.15 -6.29 -4.33
C GLU A 94 2.91 -5.11 -3.38
N GLU A 95 3.30 -5.23 -2.12
CA GLU A 95 3.25 -4.13 -1.15
C GLU A 95 4.10 -2.93 -1.58
N GLN A 96 5.32 -3.16 -2.06
CA GLN A 96 6.18 -2.09 -2.59
C GLN A 96 5.53 -1.37 -3.77
N ARG A 97 4.95 -2.10 -4.72
CA ARG A 97 4.24 -1.51 -5.87
C ARG A 97 3.01 -0.72 -5.44
N ALA A 98 2.20 -1.27 -4.54
CA ALA A 98 1.02 -0.58 -4.01
C ALA A 98 1.40 0.73 -3.31
N ARG A 99 2.51 0.73 -2.55
CA ARG A 99 3.05 1.95 -1.94
C ARG A 99 3.48 2.96 -3.00
N LEU A 100 4.30 2.57 -3.97
CA LEU A 100 4.75 3.49 -5.03
C LEU A 100 3.57 4.12 -5.81
N LEU A 101 2.52 3.33 -6.08
CA LEU A 101 1.28 3.84 -6.68
C LEU A 101 0.58 4.86 -5.79
N ALA A 102 0.51 4.61 -4.48
CA ALA A 102 -0.05 5.55 -3.52
C ALA A 102 0.75 6.87 -3.51
N PHE A 103 2.08 6.79 -3.45
CA PHE A 103 2.97 7.97 -3.55
C PHE A 103 2.69 8.76 -4.83
N TYR A 104 2.72 8.09 -5.99
CA TYR A 104 2.45 8.72 -7.27
C TYR A 104 1.09 9.44 -7.27
N SER A 105 0.04 8.81 -6.72
CA SER A 105 -1.30 9.40 -6.67
C SER A 105 -1.37 10.68 -5.81
N VAL A 106 -0.66 10.70 -4.66
CA VAL A 106 -0.62 11.85 -3.76
C VAL A 106 0.13 13.02 -4.41
N VAL A 107 1.31 12.74 -4.97
CA VAL A 107 2.13 13.75 -5.65
C VAL A 107 1.40 14.30 -6.88
N ARG A 108 0.73 13.43 -7.65
CA ARG A 108 -0.10 13.82 -8.79
C ARG A 108 -1.24 14.74 -8.38
N ASN A 109 -1.96 14.40 -7.31
CA ASN A 109 -3.05 15.23 -6.83
C ASN A 109 -2.56 16.63 -6.43
N ALA A 110 -1.44 16.69 -5.71
CA ALA A 110 -0.84 17.96 -5.29
C ALA A 110 -0.44 18.83 -6.50
N ALA A 111 0.21 18.24 -7.50
CA ALA A 111 0.56 18.93 -8.75
C ALA A 111 -0.68 19.39 -9.53
N GLN A 112 -1.73 18.56 -9.62
CA GLN A 112 -2.98 18.92 -10.28
C GLN A 112 -3.69 20.10 -9.60
N ASN A 113 -3.66 20.17 -8.26
CA ASN A 113 -4.19 21.31 -7.52
C ASN A 113 -3.42 22.59 -7.86
N SER A 114 -2.09 22.49 -8.00
CA SER A 114 -1.25 23.60 -8.45
C SER A 114 -1.58 24.06 -9.87
N LEU A 115 -1.81 23.15 -10.81
CA LEU A 115 -2.18 23.47 -12.19
C LEU A 115 -3.56 24.11 -12.27
N ALA A 116 -4.52 23.63 -11.49
CA ALA A 116 -5.84 24.23 -11.40
C ALA A 116 -5.78 25.67 -10.86
N PHE A 117 -4.92 25.92 -9.87
CA PHE A 117 -4.70 27.27 -9.36
C PHE A 117 -3.96 28.17 -10.36
N GLU A 118 -2.97 27.63 -11.09
CA GLU A 118 -2.32 28.33 -12.20
C GLU A 118 -3.34 28.79 -13.25
N SER A 119 -4.29 27.92 -13.61
CA SER A 119 -5.38 28.25 -14.55
C SER A 119 -6.27 29.39 -14.03
N LEU A 120 -6.57 29.41 -12.72
CA LEU A 120 -7.29 30.52 -12.09
C LEU A 120 -6.50 31.83 -12.15
N LEU A 121 -5.19 31.79 -11.92
CA LEU A 121 -4.32 32.97 -11.91
C LEU A 121 -4.03 33.53 -13.31
N THR A 122 -4.02 32.68 -14.33
CA THR A 122 -3.76 33.06 -15.73
C THR A 122 -5.01 33.51 -16.46
N SER A 123 -6.17 32.98 -16.10
CA SER A 123 -7.46 33.55 -16.51
C SER A 123 -7.57 34.94 -15.88
N ASP A 124 -7.97 35.96 -16.64
CA ASP A 124 -7.99 37.39 -16.25
C ASP A 124 -9.05 37.70 -15.16
N ASN A 125 -9.00 36.94 -14.07
CA ASN A 125 -9.91 37.01 -12.94
C ASN A 125 -9.59 38.24 -12.09
N SER A 126 -10.62 38.81 -11.49
CA SER A 126 -10.43 39.89 -10.52
C SER A 126 -9.78 39.38 -9.24
N LEU A 127 -9.20 40.31 -8.46
CA LEU A 127 -8.70 40.03 -7.11
C LEU A 127 -9.77 39.34 -6.24
N ALA A 128 -10.99 39.88 -6.24
CA ALA A 128 -12.10 39.33 -5.47
C ALA A 128 -12.41 37.87 -5.86
N ALA A 129 -12.42 37.55 -7.16
CA ALA A 129 -12.66 36.20 -7.63
C ALA A 129 -11.54 35.23 -7.20
N VAL A 130 -10.27 35.65 -7.29
CA VAL A 130 -9.14 34.81 -6.83
C VAL A 130 -9.19 34.60 -5.32
N GLN A 131 -9.50 35.64 -4.55
CA GLN A 131 -9.59 35.58 -3.10
C GLN A 131 -10.73 34.66 -2.64
N GLU A 132 -11.91 34.78 -3.24
CA GLU A 132 -13.06 33.92 -2.95
C GLU A 132 -12.75 32.45 -3.27
N ASN A 133 -12.21 32.17 -4.46
CA ASN A 133 -11.82 30.80 -4.84
C ASN A 133 -10.72 30.23 -3.94
N TRP A 134 -9.77 31.07 -3.50
CA TRP A 134 -8.75 30.66 -2.55
C TRP A 134 -9.35 30.23 -1.21
N GLN A 135 -10.24 31.06 -0.65
CA GLN A 135 -10.87 30.81 0.65
C GLN A 135 -11.82 29.61 0.61
N LEU A 136 -12.62 29.48 -0.45
CA LEU A 136 -13.63 28.43 -0.56
C LEU A 136 -13.03 27.06 -0.91
N MET A 137 -11.96 27.02 -1.69
CA MET A 137 -11.48 25.78 -2.31
C MET A 137 -9.98 25.56 -2.14
N PHE A 138 -9.16 26.44 -2.71
CA PHE A 138 -7.73 26.13 -2.88
C PHE A 138 -6.95 26.07 -1.57
N SER A 139 -7.22 26.95 -0.59
CA SER A 139 -6.51 26.96 0.69
C SER A 139 -6.60 25.60 1.40
N GLN A 140 -7.80 25.03 1.47
CA GLN A 140 -7.99 23.72 2.09
C GLN A 140 -7.39 22.59 1.26
N MET A 141 -7.54 22.62 -0.07
CA MET A 141 -6.97 21.60 -0.96
C MET A 141 -5.44 21.54 -0.82
N PHE A 142 -4.76 22.68 -0.86
CA PHE A 142 -3.32 22.72 -0.66
C PHE A 142 -2.92 22.27 0.76
N LYS A 143 -3.65 22.68 1.80
CA LYS A 143 -3.39 22.23 3.18
C LYS A 143 -3.51 20.71 3.33
N VAL A 144 -4.47 20.08 2.64
CA VAL A 144 -4.57 18.61 2.60
C VAL A 144 -3.39 18.01 1.84
N SER A 145 -3.02 18.55 0.67
CA SER A 145 -1.85 18.10 -0.09
C SER A 145 -0.55 18.22 0.72
N GLN A 146 -0.33 19.33 1.43
CA GLN A 146 0.83 19.53 2.31
C GLN A 146 0.91 18.46 3.40
N ARG A 147 -0.20 18.21 4.11
CA ARG A 147 -0.25 17.16 5.14
C ARG A 147 0.05 15.79 4.54
N ALA A 148 -0.57 15.46 3.41
CA ALA A 148 -0.33 14.18 2.75
C ALA A 148 1.13 14.03 2.32
N LEU A 149 1.72 15.05 1.68
CA LEU A 149 3.12 15.05 1.26
C LEU A 149 4.07 14.94 2.47
N SER A 150 3.81 15.66 3.56
CA SER A 150 4.66 15.60 4.78
C SER A 150 4.69 14.24 5.47
N GLN A 151 3.69 13.39 5.20
CA GLN A 151 3.59 12.04 5.76
C GLN A 151 4.30 10.99 4.89
N LEU A 152 4.70 11.35 3.66
CA LEU A 152 5.36 10.41 2.76
C LEU A 152 6.85 10.32 3.10
N PRO A 153 7.37 9.11 3.42
CA PRO A 153 8.79 8.94 3.69
C PRO A 153 9.58 9.04 2.37
N SER A 154 10.21 10.20 2.11
CA SER A 154 10.92 10.46 0.86
C SER A 154 12.05 9.46 0.59
N HIS A 155 12.72 8.94 1.62
CA HIS A 155 13.77 7.94 1.48
C HIS A 155 13.28 6.59 0.90
N GLU A 156 11.97 6.31 0.92
CA GLU A 156 11.39 5.10 0.32
C GLU A 156 11.24 5.19 -1.20
N LEU A 157 11.42 6.37 -1.82
CA LEU A 157 11.31 6.57 -3.27
C LEU A 157 12.44 5.87 -4.06
N GLY A 158 13.56 5.56 -3.40
CA GLY A 158 14.63 4.70 -3.94
C GLY A 158 15.47 5.30 -5.07
N ASN A 159 15.11 6.46 -5.63
CA ASN A 159 15.90 7.20 -6.61
C ASN A 159 16.07 8.66 -6.16
N TYR A 160 17.28 9.19 -6.29
CA TYR A 160 17.59 10.60 -6.06
C TYR A 160 16.66 11.53 -6.85
N ASP A 161 16.43 11.26 -8.14
CA ASP A 161 15.60 12.14 -8.99
C ASP A 161 14.15 12.21 -8.49
N LEU A 162 13.62 11.10 -7.97
CA LEU A 162 12.29 11.07 -7.35
C LEU A 162 12.26 11.86 -6.04
N VAL A 163 13.30 11.73 -5.21
CA VAL A 163 13.40 12.46 -3.94
C VAL A 163 13.51 13.96 -4.18
N GLU A 164 14.40 14.38 -5.08
CA GLU A 164 14.62 15.78 -5.42
C GLU A 164 13.35 16.42 -6.01
N SER A 165 12.74 15.76 -7.00
CA SER A 165 11.51 16.26 -7.62
C SER A 165 10.34 16.29 -6.63
N PHE A 166 10.20 15.29 -5.76
CA PHE A 166 9.23 15.29 -4.67
C PHE A 166 9.42 16.49 -3.72
N HIS A 167 10.65 16.76 -3.25
CA HIS A 167 10.93 17.90 -2.38
C HIS A 167 10.71 19.24 -3.08
N SER A 168 10.99 19.32 -4.38
CA SER A 168 10.69 20.50 -5.19
C SER A 168 9.18 20.80 -5.24
N ILE A 169 8.35 19.77 -5.45
CA ILE A 169 6.88 19.89 -5.43
C ILE A 169 6.40 20.30 -4.04
N ALA A 170 6.85 19.61 -2.98
CA ALA A 170 6.44 19.91 -1.61
C ALA A 170 6.81 21.35 -1.19
N GLY A 171 8.06 21.75 -1.41
CA GLY A 171 8.54 23.09 -1.06
C GLY A 171 7.88 24.21 -1.88
N SER A 172 7.58 23.96 -3.16
CA SER A 172 6.86 24.94 -3.99
C SER A 172 5.42 25.13 -3.51
N ILE A 173 4.73 24.07 -3.11
CA ILE A 173 3.39 24.16 -2.52
C ILE A 173 3.45 24.90 -1.18
N ASP A 174 4.42 24.61 -0.32
CA ASP A 174 4.58 25.30 0.96
C ASP A 174 4.77 26.80 0.78
N THR A 175 5.67 27.18 -0.13
CA THR A 175 5.94 28.59 -0.40
C THR A 175 4.74 29.28 -1.06
N LEU A 176 4.04 28.59 -1.96
CA LEU A 176 2.82 29.08 -2.60
C LEU A 176 1.73 29.39 -1.57
N VAL A 177 1.42 28.44 -0.68
CA VAL A 177 0.39 28.63 0.36
C VAL A 177 0.78 29.77 1.28
N ALA A 178 2.03 29.82 1.74
CA ALA A 178 2.51 30.89 2.61
C ALA A 178 2.43 32.27 1.93
N ALA A 179 2.82 32.38 0.66
CA ALA A 179 2.74 33.63 -0.10
C ALA A 179 1.29 34.10 -0.29
N VAL A 180 0.38 33.20 -0.63
CA VAL A 180 -1.03 33.54 -0.87
C VAL A 180 -1.76 33.85 0.44
N ASP A 181 -1.59 33.04 1.49
CA ASP A 181 -2.22 33.29 2.79
C ASP A 181 -1.69 34.61 3.39
N SER A 182 -0.37 34.87 3.37
CA SER A 182 0.18 36.13 3.91
C SER A 182 -0.32 37.38 3.19
N SER A 183 -0.53 37.30 1.87
CA SER A 183 -0.97 38.43 1.06
C SER A 183 -2.47 38.69 1.17
N LEU A 184 -3.30 37.66 1.00
CA LEU A 184 -4.76 37.79 0.95
C LEU A 184 -5.41 38.05 2.32
N PHE A 185 -4.73 37.73 3.42
CA PHE A 185 -5.21 38.03 4.78
C PHE A 185 -4.66 39.35 5.33
N SER A 186 -3.89 40.12 4.54
CA SER A 186 -3.47 41.46 4.94
C SER A 186 -4.64 42.44 4.87
N THR A 187 -4.82 43.27 5.90
CA THR A 187 -5.98 44.17 6.07
C THR A 187 -6.08 45.31 5.05
N ALA A 188 -5.09 45.48 4.17
CA ALA A 188 -5.01 46.59 3.22
C ALA A 188 -4.54 46.14 1.82
N PHE A 189 -4.89 44.92 1.40
CA PHE A 189 -4.39 44.35 0.14
C PHE A 189 -4.86 45.15 -1.08
N GLN A 190 -3.93 45.81 -1.77
CA GLN A 190 -4.22 46.68 -2.90
C GLN A 190 -4.10 45.96 -4.25
N GLN A 191 -4.72 46.52 -5.29
CA GLN A 191 -4.67 45.97 -6.66
C GLN A 191 -3.24 45.82 -7.21
N GLN A 192 -2.31 46.69 -6.80
CA GLN A 192 -0.89 46.59 -7.20
C GLN A 192 -0.20 45.39 -6.55
N GLU A 193 -0.49 45.12 -5.28
CA GLU A 193 0.05 43.96 -4.54
C GLU A 193 -0.51 42.65 -5.11
N PHE A 194 -1.73 42.67 -5.65
CA PHE A 194 -2.31 41.54 -6.35
C PHE A 194 -1.51 41.12 -7.60
N ILE A 195 -1.01 42.09 -8.38
CA ILE A 195 -0.18 41.78 -9.56
C ILE A 195 1.11 41.05 -9.14
N PHE A 196 1.74 41.54 -8.07
CA PHE A 196 2.95 40.91 -7.52
C PHE A 196 2.68 39.52 -6.95
N LEU A 197 1.61 39.37 -6.16
CA LEU A 197 1.17 38.06 -5.64
C LEU A 197 0.90 37.08 -6.78
N ARG A 198 0.17 37.51 -7.83
CA ARG A 198 -0.13 36.67 -8.99
C ARG A 198 1.15 36.18 -9.65
N GLN A 199 2.10 37.07 -9.92
CA GLN A 199 3.39 36.68 -10.50
C GLN A 199 4.16 35.70 -9.61
N ASN A 200 4.24 35.97 -8.31
CA ASN A 200 4.94 35.11 -7.35
C ASN A 200 4.29 33.71 -7.25
N ALA A 201 2.96 33.66 -7.14
CA ALA A 201 2.22 32.41 -7.11
C ALA A 201 2.37 31.60 -8.41
N LEU A 202 2.39 32.26 -9.58
CA LEU A 202 2.64 31.61 -10.87
C LEU A 202 4.05 31.01 -10.97
N ILE A 203 5.06 31.64 -10.38
CA ILE A 203 6.42 31.07 -10.31
C ILE A 203 6.39 29.75 -9.54
N HIS A 204 5.77 29.72 -8.37
CA HIS A 204 5.66 28.48 -7.60
C HIS A 204 4.82 27.40 -8.29
N CYS A 205 3.75 27.78 -8.98
CA CYS A 205 2.99 26.83 -9.80
C CYS A 205 3.85 26.22 -10.92
N ARG A 206 4.68 27.03 -11.56
CA ARG A 206 5.62 26.56 -12.60
C ARG A 206 6.68 25.63 -12.03
N VAL A 207 7.23 25.93 -10.85
CA VAL A 207 8.19 25.03 -10.17
C VAL A 207 7.51 23.71 -9.83
N CYS A 208 6.27 23.75 -9.30
CA CYS A 208 5.49 22.55 -9.01
C CYS A 208 5.24 21.71 -10.28
N ARG A 209 4.88 22.35 -11.41
CA ARG A 209 4.69 21.68 -12.70
C ARG A 209 5.97 21.04 -13.23
N LEU A 210 7.10 21.76 -13.22
CA LEU A 210 8.40 21.21 -13.64
C LEU A 210 8.86 20.06 -12.74
N GLY A 211 8.63 20.19 -11.43
CA GLY A 211 8.87 19.12 -10.47
C GLY A 211 8.01 17.89 -10.77
N TRP A 212 6.73 18.09 -11.09
CA TRP A 212 5.83 17.01 -11.51
C TRP A 212 6.29 16.30 -12.77
N GLU A 213 6.67 17.05 -13.82
CA GLU A 213 7.16 16.47 -15.08
C GLU A 213 8.39 15.58 -14.84
N ARG A 214 9.34 16.05 -14.01
CA ARG A 214 10.52 15.27 -13.62
C ARG A 214 10.16 14.04 -12.78
N PHE A 215 9.27 14.19 -11.81
CA PHE A 215 8.81 13.10 -10.96
C PHE A 215 8.12 12.01 -11.80
N GLU A 216 7.24 12.41 -12.71
CA GLU A 216 6.53 11.50 -13.61
C GLU A 216 7.49 10.78 -14.54
N GLN A 217 8.48 11.47 -15.10
CA GLN A 217 9.52 10.85 -15.92
C GLN A 217 10.32 9.82 -15.12
N ALA A 218 10.81 10.18 -13.94
CA ALA A 218 11.58 9.27 -13.09
C ALA A 218 10.76 8.04 -12.65
N CYS A 219 9.44 8.19 -12.42
CA CYS A 219 8.54 7.06 -12.18
C CYS A 219 8.41 6.12 -13.40
N ARG A 220 8.46 6.66 -14.62
CA ARG A 220 8.40 5.85 -15.85
C ARG A 220 9.70 5.08 -16.08
N GLU A 221 10.84 5.66 -15.71
CA GLU A 221 12.16 5.00 -15.83
C GLU A 221 12.36 3.85 -14.83
N GLN A 222 11.60 3.82 -13.72
CA GLN A 222 11.63 2.73 -12.73
C GLN A 222 10.72 1.52 -13.06
N ASN A 223 9.75 1.67 -13.96
CA ASN A 223 8.78 0.62 -14.32
C ASN A 223 9.23 -0.19 -15.53
#